data_AF-A0A522CFX3-F1
#
_entry.id   AF-A0A522CFX3-F1
#
_cell.length_a   1.000
_cell.length_b   1.000
_cell.length_c   1.000
_cell.angle_alpha   90.00
_cell.angle_beta   90.00
_cell.angle_gamma   90.00
#
_symmetry.space_group_name_H-M   'P 1'
#
loop_
_entity.id
_entity.type
_entity.pdbx_description
1 polymer ?
#
loop_
_entity_poly.entity_id
_entity_poly.type
_entity_poly.pdbx_seq_one_letter_code
_entity_poly.pdbx_strand_id
1 'polypeptide(L)'
;MSELRHVRARWPEPEVPPGEPLWLHYELDESADVVVRSVDLFPNGAVNRNSIEVEERGGKPCPSLIDCSIAEGFAGVELEEITRDEFEEIWARGKDTPFWNVG
;
A
#
# COMPACT_ATOMS: atom_id res chain seq x y z
N MET A 1 -9.03 12.90 -15.75
CA MET A 1 -7.96 12.22 -14.97
C MET A 1 -8.65 11.66 -13.75
N SER A 2 -8.55 10.35 -13.50
CA SER A 2 -8.98 9.80 -12.21
C SER A 2 -8.13 10.46 -11.13
N GLU A 3 -8.75 10.97 -10.07
CA GLU A 3 -8.02 11.46 -8.91
C GLU A 3 -7.64 10.25 -8.05
N LEU A 4 -6.34 10.04 -7.88
CA LEU A 4 -5.84 9.00 -7.00
C LEU A 4 -6.08 9.43 -5.55
N ARG A 5 -6.58 8.49 -4.74
CA ARG A 5 -6.86 8.72 -3.32
C ARG A 5 -5.74 8.14 -2.48
N HIS A 6 -5.25 8.89 -1.50
CA HIS A 6 -4.21 8.47 -0.58
C HIS A 6 -4.82 8.22 0.79
N VAL A 7 -4.59 7.03 1.34
CA VAL A 7 -5.11 6.63 2.64
C VAL A 7 -4.03 5.96 3.48
N ARG A 8 -4.25 5.94 4.79
CA ARG A 8 -3.51 5.08 5.71
C ARG A 8 -4.44 4.33 6.64
N ALA A 9 -3.99 3.18 7.11
CA ALA A 9 -4.64 2.37 8.11
C ALA A 9 -3.63 1.95 9.18
N ARG A 10 -4.10 1.86 10.42
CA ARG A 10 -3.34 1.17 11.48
C ARG A 10 -3.34 -0.33 11.21
N TRP A 11 -2.32 -1.01 11.74
CA TRP A 11 -2.43 -2.45 11.95
C TRP A 11 -3.74 -2.76 12.70
N PRO A 12 -4.53 -3.76 12.28
CA PRO A 12 -5.87 -3.97 12.79
C PRO A 12 -5.90 -4.35 14.28
N GLU A 13 -4.83 -4.98 14.77
CA GLU A 13 -4.74 -5.42 16.15
C GLU A 13 -4.10 -4.35 17.04
N PRO A 14 -4.61 -4.12 18.27
CA PRO A 14 -4.03 -3.15 19.20
C PRO A 14 -2.58 -3.45 19.58
N GLU A 15 -2.22 -4.73 19.63
CA GLU A 15 -0.86 -5.21 19.84
C GLU A 15 -0.28 -5.66 18.49
N VAL A 16 0.67 -4.89 17.96
CA VAL A 16 1.33 -5.20 16.69
C VAL A 16 2.38 -6.28 16.94
N PRO A 17 2.30 -7.46 16.29
CA PRO A 17 3.30 -8.50 16.47
C PRO A 17 4.70 -8.04 16.05
N PRO A 18 5.77 -8.60 16.65
CA PRO A 18 7.14 -8.27 16.25
C PRO A 18 7.38 -8.56 14.77
N GLY A 19 7.86 -7.55 14.04
CA GLY A 19 8.13 -7.67 12.61
C GLY A 19 6.97 -7.25 11.72
N GLU A 20 5.82 -6.86 12.27
CA GLU A 20 4.68 -6.34 11.52
C GLU A 20 4.71 -4.80 11.40
N PRO A 21 4.12 -4.24 10.33
CA PRO A 21 4.03 -2.80 10.17
C PRO A 21 3.07 -2.18 11.17
N LEU A 22 3.38 -0.96 11.59
CA LEU A 22 2.52 -0.15 12.46
C LEU A 22 1.43 0.59 11.67
N TRP A 23 1.80 1.00 10.45
CA TRP A 23 0.94 1.72 9.53
C TRP A 23 1.09 1.17 8.12
N LEU A 24 -0.03 1.07 7.44
CA LEU A 24 -0.16 0.67 6.05
C LEU A 24 -0.67 1.90 5.28
N HIS A 25 0.05 2.36 4.26
CA HIS A 25 -0.38 3.48 3.42
C HIS A 25 -0.65 2.97 2.01
N TYR A 26 -1.70 3.49 1.37
CA TYR A 26 -2.11 3.07 0.04
C TYR A 26 -2.39 4.26 -0.85
N GLU A 27 -2.03 4.12 -2.13
CA GLU A 27 -2.56 4.94 -3.22
C GLU A 27 -3.55 4.10 -4.01
N LEU A 28 -4.78 4.60 -4.11
CA LEU A 28 -5.92 3.92 -4.71
C LEU A 28 -6.32 4.62 -6.00
N ASP A 29 -6.60 3.84 -7.04
CA ASP A 29 -7.38 4.31 -8.19
C ASP A 29 -8.80 3.74 -8.07
N GLU A 30 -9.70 4.53 -7.48
CA GLU A 30 -11.09 4.11 -7.26
C GLU A 30 -11.86 3.92 -8.58
N SER A 31 -11.42 4.55 -9.68
CA SER A 31 -12.04 4.38 -10.99
C SER A 31 -11.72 3.03 -11.62
N ALA A 32 -10.53 2.50 -11.33
CA ALA A 32 -10.06 1.21 -11.80
C ALA A 32 -10.23 0.10 -10.75
N ASP A 33 -10.69 0.44 -9.54
CA ASP A 33 -10.87 -0.47 -8.39
C ASP A 33 -9.57 -1.21 -7.99
N VAL A 34 -8.45 -0.48 -7.96
CA VAL A 34 -7.12 -1.07 -7.76
C VAL A 34 -6.28 -0.33 -6.72
N VAL A 35 -5.40 -1.07 -6.04
CA VAL A 35 -4.32 -0.52 -5.21
C VAL A 35 -3.07 -0.37 -6.07
N VAL A 36 -2.65 0.87 -6.33
CA VAL A 36 -1.54 1.19 -7.25
C VAL A 36 -0.20 1.14 -6.54
N ARG A 37 -0.14 1.70 -5.32
CA ARG A 37 1.05 1.72 -4.46
C ARG A 37 0.69 1.35 -3.03
N SER A 38 1.61 0.68 -2.35
CA SER A 38 1.51 0.40 -0.91
C SER A 38 2.82 0.75 -0.20
N VAL A 39 2.71 1.16 1.05
CA VAL A 39 3.84 1.41 1.94
C VAL A 39 3.58 0.89 3.34
N ASP A 40 4.49 0.06 3.82
CA ASP A 40 4.50 -0.50 5.17
C ASP A 40 5.51 0.27 6.01
N LEU A 41 5.03 0.95 7.05
CA LEU A 41 5.87 1.70 7.99
C LEU A 41 5.96 0.93 9.31
N PHE A 42 7.17 0.49 9.66
CA PHE A 42 7.43 -0.33 10.84
C PHE A 42 7.73 0.51 12.08
N PRO A 43 7.55 -0.04 13.31
CA PRO A 43 7.86 0.66 14.56
C PRO A 43 9.31 1.16 14.68
N ASN A 44 10.26 0.49 14.02
CA ASN A 44 11.68 0.89 14.00
C ASN A 44 11.99 1.98 12.95
N GLY A 45 10.98 2.49 12.24
CA GLY A 45 11.12 3.50 11.20
C GLY A 45 11.54 2.96 9.82
N ALA A 46 11.72 1.64 9.68
CA ALA A 46 11.90 1.01 8.38
C ALA A 46 10.64 1.20 7.53
N VAL A 47 10.84 1.30 6.21
CA VAL A 47 9.78 1.53 5.24
C VAL A 47 9.95 0.55 4.10
N ASN A 48 8.99 -0.34 3.91
CA ASN A 48 8.91 -1.17 2.71
C ASN A 48 7.85 -0.57 1.79
N ARG A 49 8.09 -0.61 0.49
CA ARG A 49 7.12 -0.09 -0.49
C ARG A 49 6.96 -1.05 -1.65
N ASN A 50 5.80 -0.98 -2.27
CA ASN A 50 5.51 -1.71 -3.49
C ASN A 50 4.61 -0.90 -4.42
N SER A 51 4.64 -1.22 -5.72
CA SER A 51 3.76 -0.65 -6.73
C SER A 51 3.50 -1.66 -7.83
N ILE A 52 2.43 -1.45 -8.59
CA ILE A 52 2.20 -2.18 -9.85
C ILE A 52 3.46 -2.12 -10.73
N GLU A 53 4.07 -0.94 -10.89
CA GLU A 53 5.31 -0.79 -11.68
C GLU A 53 6.45 -1.66 -11.15
N VAL A 54 6.63 -1.74 -9.83
CA VAL A 54 7.67 -2.57 -9.19
C VAL A 54 7.43 -4.05 -9.45
N GLU A 55 6.19 -4.53 -9.33
CA GLU A 55 5.81 -5.92 -9.59
C GLU A 55 5.98 -6.30 -11.07
N GLU A 56 5.72 -5.36 -11.99
CA GLU A 56 5.76 -5.59 -13.43
C GLU A 56 7.17 -5.57 -14.03
N ARG A 57 8.20 -5.19 -13.26
CA ARG A 57 9.61 -5.21 -13.73
C ARG A 57 10.06 -6.59 -14.22
N GLY A 58 9.43 -7.65 -13.73
CA GLY A 58 9.66 -9.03 -14.15
C GLY A 58 8.94 -9.45 -15.44
N GLY A 59 8.20 -8.54 -16.09
CA GLY A 59 7.44 -8.79 -17.32
C GLY A 59 6.11 -9.52 -17.11
N LYS A 60 5.67 -9.69 -15.87
CA LYS A 60 4.35 -10.25 -15.52
C LYS A 60 3.42 -9.11 -15.13
N PRO A 61 2.19 -9.06 -15.66
CA PRO A 61 1.24 -8.00 -15.32
C PRO A 61 0.83 -8.08 -13.84
N CYS A 62 0.61 -6.92 -13.22
CA CYS A 62 0.07 -6.80 -11.87
C CYS A 62 -1.18 -5.91 -11.93
N PRO A 63 -2.39 -6.50 -11.93
CA PRO A 63 -3.61 -5.71 -12.07
C PRO A 63 -3.87 -4.81 -10.86
N SER A 64 -3.50 -5.25 -9.66
CA SER A 64 -3.65 -4.55 -8.39
C SER A 64 -2.68 -5.15 -7.37
N LEU A 65 -2.28 -4.37 -6.36
CA LEU A 65 -1.50 -4.89 -5.23
C LEU A 65 -2.33 -5.77 -4.26
N ILE A 66 -3.63 -5.90 -4.46
CA ILE A 66 -4.54 -6.82 -3.75
C ILE A 66 -5.29 -7.71 -4.77
N ASP A 67 -5.73 -8.91 -4.36
CA ASP A 67 -6.49 -9.87 -5.20
C ASP A 67 -8.02 -9.63 -5.25
N CYS A 68 -8.51 -8.61 -4.53
CA CYS A 68 -9.93 -8.29 -4.42
C CYS A 68 -10.21 -6.83 -4.78
N SER A 69 -11.49 -6.46 -4.81
CA SER A 69 -11.89 -5.06 -4.95
C SER A 69 -11.43 -4.22 -3.76
N ILE A 70 -11.32 -2.91 -3.93
CA ILE A 70 -11.02 -1.97 -2.82
C ILE A 70 -12.10 -2.12 -1.73
N ALA A 71 -13.38 -2.23 -2.12
CA ALA A 71 -14.47 -2.34 -1.16
C ALA A 71 -14.38 -3.61 -0.30
N GLU A 72 -13.98 -4.75 -0.88
CA GLU A 72 -13.78 -5.99 -0.15
C GLU A 72 -12.50 -5.96 0.69
N GLY A 73 -11.37 -5.52 0.11
CA GLY A 73 -10.07 -5.52 0.76
C GLY A 73 -9.99 -4.61 1.99
N PHE A 74 -10.79 -3.53 2.01
CA PHE A 74 -10.85 -2.59 3.13
C PHE A 74 -12.14 -2.68 3.95
N ALA A 75 -12.95 -3.73 3.76
CA ALA A 75 -14.18 -3.92 4.53
C ALA A 75 -13.89 -4.00 6.04
N GLY A 76 -14.44 -3.08 6.81
CA GLY A 76 -14.25 -3.01 8.27
C GLY A 76 -12.92 -2.41 8.71
N VAL A 77 -12.11 -1.89 7.79
CA VAL A 77 -10.87 -1.16 8.09
C VAL A 77 -11.17 0.33 8.19
N GLU A 78 -10.69 0.97 9.25
CA GLU A 78 -10.73 2.43 9.37
C GLU A 78 -9.62 3.06 8.53
N LEU A 79 -9.99 3.57 7.36
CA LEU A 79 -9.10 4.31 6.47
C LEU A 79 -9.11 5.80 6.80
N GLU A 80 -7.94 6.35 7.11
CA GLU A 80 -7.73 7.78 7.25
C GLU A 80 -7.20 8.34 5.92
N GLU A 81 -7.87 9.36 5.39
CA GLU A 81 -7.40 10.06 4.19
C GLU A 81 -6.22 10.95 4.53
N ILE A 82 -5.20 10.91 3.68
CA ILE A 82 -3.98 11.72 3.80
C ILE A 82 -3.75 12.49 2.51
N THR A 83 -2.89 13.50 2.57
CA THR A 83 -2.48 14.22 1.37
C THR A 83 -1.54 13.37 0.52
N ARG A 84 -1.51 13.67 -0.78
CA ARG A 84 -0.50 13.13 -1.68
C ARG A 84 0.93 13.40 -1.17
N ASP A 85 1.20 14.61 -0.71
CA ASP A 85 2.55 15.00 -0.26
C ASP A 85 3.00 14.16 0.94
N GLU A 86 2.12 13.93 1.93
CA GLU A 86 2.40 13.02 3.05
C GLU A 86 2.70 11.59 2.57
N PHE A 87 1.96 11.09 1.58
CA PHE A 87 2.24 9.77 1.01
C PHE A 87 3.61 9.73 0.32
N GLU A 88 3.91 10.73 -0.53
CA GLU A 88 5.17 10.79 -1.30
C GLU A 88 6.41 10.93 -0.39
N GLU A 89 6.31 11.66 0.71
CA GLU A 89 7.38 11.78 1.70
C GLU A 89 7.77 10.41 2.30
N ILE A 90 6.78 9.56 2.59
CA ILE A 90 7.02 8.22 3.12
C ILE A 90 7.48 7.30 1.98
N TRP A 91 6.86 7.38 0.81
CA TRP A 91 7.23 6.62 -0.39
C TRP A 91 8.71 6.81 -0.75
N ALA A 92 9.22 8.03 -0.71
CA ALA A 92 10.61 8.36 -1.04
C ALA A 92 11.63 7.68 -0.12
N ARG A 93 11.23 7.31 1.10
CA ARG A 93 12.06 6.60 2.09
C ARG A 93 12.01 5.09 1.94
N GLY A 94 11.04 4.57 1.19
CA GLY A 94 10.75 3.14 1.11
C GLY A 94 11.74 2.34 0.27
N LYS A 95 11.98 1.10 0.68
CA LYS A 95 12.71 0.10 -0.10
C LYS A 95 11.72 -0.77 -0.88
N ASP A 96 11.96 -0.91 -2.19
CA ASP A 96 11.15 -1.78 -3.06
C ASP A 96 11.14 -3.22 -2.51
N THR A 97 9.95 -3.72 -2.22
CA THR A 97 9.71 -5.06 -1.65
C THR A 97 8.53 -5.71 -2.39
N PRO A 98 8.75 -6.20 -3.63
CA PRO A 98 7.73 -6.92 -4.38
C PRO A 98 7.35 -8.24 -3.68
N PHE A 99 6.08 -8.64 -3.79
CA PHE A 99 5.53 -9.83 -3.17
C PHE A 99 4.61 -10.65 -4.10
N TRP A 100 4.09 -10.11 -5.21
CA TRP A 100 3.26 -10.85 -6.16
C TRP A 100 4.08 -11.74 -7.09
N ASN A 101 5.11 -11.17 -7.72
CA ASN A 101 5.84 -11.82 -8.81
C ASN A 101 7.27 -12.25 -8.43
N VAL A 102 7.60 -12.26 -7.14
CA VAL A 102 8.84 -12.83 -6.61
C VAL A 102 8.82 -14.35 -6.79
N GLY A 103 9.55 -14.81 -7.82
CA GLY A 103 9.77 -16.22 -8.13
C GLY A 103 10.89 -16.85 -7.32
#